data_AF-A0AA95S264-F1
#
_entry.id   AF-A0AA95S264-F1
#
_cell.length_a   1.000
_cell.length_b   1.000
_cell.length_c   1.000
_cell.angle_alpha   90.00
_cell.angle_beta   90.00
_cell.angle_gamma   90.00
#
_symmetry.space_group_name_H-M   'P 1'
#
loop_
_entity.id
_entity.type
_entity.pdbx_description
1 polymer ?
#
loop_
_entity_poly.entity_id
_entity_poly.type
_entity_poly.pdbx_seq_one_letter_code
_entity_poly.pdbx_strand_id
1 'polypeptide(L)'
;MFKFTVYRKVNMSKNFFLLILVILLAVVSVKIIMAHQKIATYNEAVRLYKSGQLVAAEEKFHDAKLNISVSDHNKDINLMLSILSPIREVMEDIDGKAADYNKENDLESLVSMYERWQESQKKWVSGTSVQKDMYGEMVALTQIDQDMKGYFSSIKNSYLDKLENGTVDGISVEEEIFNLLNKIPTEYYGKGLNAKTTKIQTAFQKYYEAKINKMVATKSVSAIVDEGNRQFSALRGLSMDSDWLEHVLDKNLLKVVKASIDKKDFNAFAESATTIKKLEANMNGTDVFTYIEEATSEVLAKAESLTAANKYENAISIYEALKPLEDTAELIAKANLAWDKYEPIRVLERLYPGKEFSNMVKESNRWEADSVVAAISTDGGIYYGRLTGEEAMAVTEGSVEGAPVINKLAFQGSLSTSDFPVLYIDAKSSERKHHYLAYEVRAGSMVKILDVEADQLTVDSNHVLVVDNPFGEGEGEIAYFEPDGNGQYQFTEIKLDYVNIEVEDIANYFGKKVRFTAFADTLQNGGALVTLSETFNDSTGQWEKTYALLKGETHFIVYQNFTVIGMFNSYEDIIDENGESVRVPVFQVEEVE
;
A
#
# COMPACT_ATOMS: atom_id res chain seq x y z
N MET A 1 -29.98 -16.44 -139.29
CA MET A 1 -30.33 -15.84 -137.99
C MET A 1 -29.28 -16.21 -136.91
N PHE A 2 -28.02 -15.76 -137.00
CA PHE A 2 -27.01 -15.80 -135.90
C PHE A 2 -25.82 -14.83 -136.11
N LYS A 3 -25.87 -13.91 -137.10
CA LYS A 3 -24.85 -12.85 -137.29
C LYS A 3 -25.04 -11.65 -136.33
N PHE A 4 -26.25 -11.46 -135.77
CA PHE A 4 -26.52 -10.45 -134.73
C PHE A 4 -25.97 -10.84 -133.33
N THR A 5 -25.75 -12.14 -133.08
CA THR A 5 -25.29 -12.65 -131.79
C THR A 5 -23.78 -12.45 -131.58
N VAL A 6 -22.98 -12.47 -132.67
CA VAL A 6 -21.53 -12.22 -132.59
C VAL A 6 -21.24 -10.72 -132.45
N TYR A 7 -21.94 -9.85 -133.17
CA TYR A 7 -21.73 -8.39 -133.07
C TYR A 7 -22.18 -7.83 -131.71
N ARG A 8 -23.29 -8.32 -131.14
CA ARG A 8 -23.73 -7.95 -129.79
C ARG A 8 -22.82 -8.53 -128.69
N LYS A 9 -22.26 -9.74 -128.87
CA LYS A 9 -21.23 -10.31 -127.97
C LYS A 9 -19.92 -9.53 -128.01
N VAL A 10 -19.46 -9.10 -129.19
CA VAL A 10 -18.22 -8.32 -129.33
C VAL A 10 -18.40 -6.89 -128.81
N ASN A 11 -19.57 -6.26 -129.00
CA ASN A 11 -19.83 -4.93 -128.44
C ASN A 11 -20.15 -4.97 -126.93
N MET A 12 -20.81 -6.02 -126.41
CA MET A 12 -20.91 -6.26 -124.96
C MET A 12 -19.54 -6.56 -124.34
N SER A 13 -18.70 -7.35 -125.00
CA SER A 13 -17.32 -7.63 -124.60
C SER A 13 -16.50 -6.34 -124.57
N LYS A 14 -16.53 -5.54 -125.64
CA LYS A 14 -15.86 -4.22 -125.68
C LYS A 14 -16.37 -3.28 -124.60
N ASN A 15 -17.68 -3.13 -124.41
CA ASN A 15 -18.26 -2.27 -123.38
C ASN A 15 -17.96 -2.78 -121.96
N PHE A 16 -17.90 -4.10 -121.77
CA PHE A 16 -17.50 -4.73 -120.51
C PHE A 16 -16.01 -4.51 -120.23
N PHE A 17 -15.14 -4.66 -121.23
CA PHE A 17 -13.71 -4.32 -121.12
C PHE A 17 -13.48 -2.82 -120.92
N LEU A 18 -14.29 -1.94 -121.53
CA LEU A 18 -14.25 -0.49 -121.31
C LEU A 18 -14.73 -0.13 -119.89
N LEU A 19 -15.77 -0.80 -119.40
CA LEU A 19 -16.26 -0.62 -118.02
C LEU A 19 -15.23 -1.14 -117.00
N ILE A 20 -14.60 -2.30 -117.25
CA ILE A 20 -13.47 -2.80 -116.47
C ILE A 20 -12.30 -1.80 -116.52
N LEU A 21 -11.98 -1.24 -117.68
CA LEU A 21 -10.91 -0.24 -117.81
C LEU A 21 -11.22 1.03 -116.99
N VAL A 22 -12.46 1.52 -117.02
CA VAL A 22 -12.89 2.67 -116.21
C VAL A 22 -12.83 2.35 -114.72
N ILE A 23 -13.25 1.15 -114.30
CA ILE A 23 -13.12 0.69 -112.92
C ILE A 23 -11.64 0.59 -112.52
N LEU A 24 -10.79 0.03 -113.37
CA LEU A 24 -9.35 -0.05 -113.13
C LEU A 24 -8.72 1.35 -113.04
N LEU A 25 -9.11 2.30 -113.89
CA LEU A 25 -8.67 3.69 -113.82
C LEU A 25 -9.13 4.39 -112.54
N ALA A 26 -10.36 4.14 -112.10
CA ALA A 26 -10.87 4.64 -110.82
C ALA A 26 -10.08 4.05 -109.64
N VAL A 27 -9.83 2.73 -109.65
CA VAL A 27 -9.02 2.04 -108.63
C VAL A 27 -7.57 2.58 -108.62
N VAL A 28 -6.97 2.80 -109.79
CA VAL A 28 -5.64 3.42 -109.90
C VAL A 28 -5.64 4.85 -109.38
N SER A 29 -6.65 5.66 -109.70
CA SER A 29 -6.78 7.04 -109.22
C SER A 29 -6.93 7.11 -107.71
N VAL A 30 -7.77 6.26 -107.13
CA VAL A 30 -7.91 6.11 -105.67
C VAL A 30 -6.59 5.68 -105.04
N LYS A 31 -5.89 4.70 -105.64
CA LYS A 31 -4.59 4.24 -105.16
C LYS A 31 -3.51 5.34 -105.22
N ILE A 32 -3.53 6.20 -106.25
CA ILE A 32 -2.62 7.35 -106.37
C ILE A 32 -2.90 8.37 -105.26
N ILE A 33 -4.18 8.68 -104.98
CA ILE A 33 -4.56 9.60 -103.90
C ILE A 33 -4.12 9.03 -102.54
N MET A 34 -4.39 7.75 -102.30
CA MET A 34 -3.96 7.05 -101.08
C MET A 34 -2.43 7.01 -100.96
N ALA A 35 -1.69 6.82 -102.05
CA ALA A 35 -0.24 6.86 -102.05
C ALA A 35 0.28 8.26 -101.70
N HIS A 36 -0.31 9.30 -102.27
CA HIS A 36 0.06 10.68 -101.97
C HIS A 36 -0.21 11.04 -100.51
N GLN A 37 -1.36 10.64 -99.96
CA GLN A 37 -1.68 10.83 -98.55
C GLN A 37 -0.69 10.11 -97.64
N LYS A 38 -0.36 8.85 -97.94
CA LYS A 38 0.62 8.07 -97.15
C LYS A 38 2.01 8.72 -97.18
N ILE A 39 2.48 9.14 -98.35
CA ILE A 39 3.79 9.81 -98.50
C ILE A 39 3.80 11.15 -97.75
N ALA A 40 2.72 11.93 -97.83
CA ALA A 40 2.61 13.19 -97.10
C ALA A 40 2.65 12.97 -95.58
N THR A 41 1.86 12.00 -95.07
CA THR A 41 1.85 11.65 -93.63
C THR A 41 3.20 11.11 -93.17
N TYR A 42 3.87 10.27 -93.98
CA TYR A 42 5.20 9.76 -93.69
C TYR A 42 6.26 10.87 -93.66
N ASN A 43 6.25 11.78 -94.64
CA ASN A 43 7.18 12.91 -94.66
C ASN A 43 6.99 13.83 -93.45
N GLU A 44 5.75 14.03 -93.02
CA GLU A 44 5.44 14.78 -91.81
C GLU A 44 5.93 14.05 -90.55
N ALA A 45 5.74 12.72 -90.45
CA ALA A 45 6.29 11.91 -89.36
C ALA A 45 7.82 12.01 -89.29
N VAL A 46 8.51 11.95 -90.44
CA VAL A 46 9.96 12.12 -90.54
C VAL A 46 10.39 13.54 -90.15
N ARG A 47 9.62 14.56 -90.51
CA ARG A 47 9.89 15.95 -90.12
C ARG A 47 9.81 16.10 -88.60
N LEU A 48 8.75 15.58 -87.98
CA LEU A 48 8.54 15.59 -86.54
C LEU A 48 9.65 14.82 -85.81
N TYR A 49 10.00 13.63 -86.31
CA TYR A 49 11.09 12.80 -85.79
C TYR A 49 12.43 13.54 -85.80
N LYS A 50 12.77 14.20 -86.92
CA LYS A 50 14.00 14.99 -87.05
C LYS A 50 14.00 16.24 -86.16
N SER A 51 12.83 16.79 -85.86
CA SER A 51 12.69 17.93 -84.94
C SER A 51 12.67 17.54 -83.46
N GLY A 52 12.78 16.25 -83.13
CA GLY A 52 12.77 15.75 -81.76
C GLY A 52 11.39 15.72 -81.10
N GLN A 53 10.30 15.84 -81.87
CA GLN A 53 8.92 15.68 -81.39
C GLN A 53 8.49 14.22 -81.65
N LEU A 54 8.97 13.32 -80.81
CA LEU A 54 8.96 11.88 -81.07
C LEU A 54 7.58 11.26 -80.84
N VAL A 55 6.79 11.76 -79.89
CA VAL A 55 5.41 11.29 -79.66
C VAL A 55 4.52 11.65 -80.85
N ALA A 56 4.57 12.91 -81.29
CA ALA A 56 3.83 13.36 -82.48
C ALA A 56 4.30 12.63 -83.76
N ALA A 57 5.59 12.31 -83.86
CA ALA A 57 6.12 11.51 -84.95
C ALA A 57 5.57 10.07 -84.94
N GLU A 58 5.50 9.44 -83.77
CA GLU A 58 4.94 8.10 -83.58
C GLU A 58 3.48 8.04 -84.03
N GLU A 59 2.65 9.00 -83.64
CA GLU A 59 1.25 9.11 -84.10
C GLU A 59 1.16 9.18 -85.62
N LYS A 60 2.00 10.02 -86.24
CA LYS A 60 2.01 10.16 -87.70
C LYS A 60 2.56 8.93 -88.41
N PHE A 61 3.51 8.21 -87.82
CA PHE A 61 3.94 6.91 -88.34
C PHE A 61 2.81 5.87 -88.24
N HIS A 62 2.01 5.90 -87.17
CA HIS A 62 0.84 5.03 -87.01
C HIS A 62 -0.26 5.37 -88.04
N ASP A 63 -0.58 6.65 -88.23
CA ASP A 63 -1.50 7.14 -89.27
C ASP A 63 -1.04 6.67 -90.67
N ALA A 64 0.26 6.77 -90.96
CA ALA A 64 0.83 6.32 -92.24
C ALA A 64 0.74 4.79 -92.42
N LYS A 65 0.84 4.02 -91.32
CA LYS A 65 0.71 2.55 -91.32
C LYS A 65 -0.71 2.07 -91.60
N LEU A 66 -1.73 2.78 -91.13
CA LEU A 66 -3.15 2.43 -91.32
C LEU A 66 -3.56 2.40 -92.80
N ASN A 67 -2.83 3.09 -93.68
CA ASN A 67 -3.03 3.00 -95.13
C ASN A 67 -2.39 1.73 -95.70
N ILE A 68 -3.18 0.65 -95.71
CA ILE A 68 -2.80 -0.70 -96.19
C ILE A 68 -2.75 -0.84 -97.72
N SER A 69 -3.36 0.09 -98.46
CA SER A 69 -3.52 -0.02 -99.92
C SER A 69 -2.22 0.24 -100.71
N VAL A 70 -1.18 0.76 -100.04
CA VAL A 70 0.11 1.17 -100.62
C VAL A 70 1.25 0.66 -99.74
N SER A 71 2.26 0.03 -100.34
CA SER A 71 3.40 -0.57 -99.61
C SER A 71 4.58 0.37 -99.37
N ASP A 72 4.55 1.57 -99.93
CA ASP A 72 5.68 2.53 -99.87
C ASP A 72 6.05 2.87 -98.42
N HIS A 73 7.36 2.92 -98.16
CA HIS A 73 7.97 3.20 -96.85
C HIS A 73 7.54 2.29 -95.68
N ASN A 74 6.80 1.20 -95.92
CA ASN A 74 6.36 0.29 -94.84
C ASN A 74 7.50 -0.27 -93.99
N LYS A 75 8.68 -0.51 -94.58
CA LYS A 75 9.86 -0.98 -93.83
C LYS A 75 10.34 0.06 -92.83
N ASP A 76 10.45 1.31 -93.27
CA ASP A 76 10.92 2.44 -92.45
C ASP A 76 9.90 2.77 -91.35
N ILE A 77 8.60 2.80 -91.71
CA ILE A 77 7.48 3.01 -90.77
C ILE A 77 7.51 1.92 -89.68
N ASN A 78 7.60 0.64 -90.07
CA ASN A 78 7.63 -0.46 -89.11
C ASN A 78 8.87 -0.42 -88.22
N LEU A 79 10.03 -0.03 -88.77
CA LEU A 79 11.26 0.14 -87.98
C LEU A 79 11.08 1.26 -86.94
N MET A 80 10.60 2.43 -87.34
CA MET A 80 10.40 3.56 -86.41
C MET A 80 9.37 3.23 -85.32
N LEU A 81 8.23 2.62 -85.68
CA LEU A 81 7.23 2.19 -84.72
C LEU A 81 7.76 1.09 -83.78
N SER A 82 8.63 0.18 -84.26
CA SER A 82 9.25 -0.84 -83.39
C SER A 82 10.17 -0.24 -82.31
N ILE A 83 10.60 1.01 -82.48
CA ILE A 83 11.44 1.75 -81.53
C ILE A 83 10.58 2.62 -80.62
N LEU A 84 9.63 3.38 -81.18
CA LEU A 84 8.87 4.42 -80.47
C LEU A 84 7.62 3.87 -79.75
N SER A 85 6.83 3.02 -80.41
CA SER A 85 5.54 2.56 -79.87
C SER A 85 5.68 1.77 -78.57
N PRO A 86 6.67 0.85 -78.37
CA PRO A 86 6.82 0.13 -77.11
C PRO A 86 7.08 1.03 -75.90
N ILE A 87 7.70 2.20 -76.09
CA ILE A 87 7.95 3.16 -75.01
C ILE A 87 6.65 3.84 -74.64
N ARG A 88 5.91 4.35 -75.63
CA ARG A 88 4.62 5.00 -75.42
C ARG A 88 3.62 4.06 -74.74
N GLU A 89 3.40 2.88 -75.31
CA GLU A 89 2.42 1.90 -74.82
C GLU A 89 2.68 1.52 -73.36
N VAL A 90 3.93 1.25 -73.00
CA VAL A 90 4.28 0.89 -71.62
C VAL A 90 4.15 2.09 -70.67
N MET A 91 4.52 3.30 -71.10
CA MET A 91 4.40 4.49 -70.24
C MET A 91 2.94 4.87 -69.98
N GLU A 92 2.09 4.86 -71.01
CA GLU A 92 0.65 5.10 -70.86
C GLU A 92 -0.04 3.99 -70.04
N ASP A 93 0.35 2.72 -70.22
CA ASP A 93 -0.17 1.59 -69.43
C ASP A 93 0.19 1.71 -67.95
N ILE A 94 1.43 2.08 -67.63
CA ILE A 94 1.86 2.28 -66.24
C ILE A 94 1.13 3.48 -65.65
N ASP A 95 1.07 4.61 -66.36
CA ASP A 95 0.42 5.83 -65.87
C ASP A 95 -1.05 5.60 -65.55
N GLY A 96 -1.81 5.03 -66.50
CA GLY A 96 -3.23 4.72 -66.32
C GLY A 96 -3.49 3.75 -65.17
N LYS A 97 -2.75 2.64 -65.11
CA LYS A 97 -2.92 1.64 -64.04
C LYS A 97 -2.48 2.16 -62.67
N ALA A 98 -1.40 2.93 -62.59
CA ALA A 98 -0.94 3.51 -61.33
C ALA A 98 -1.99 4.48 -60.76
N ALA A 99 -2.60 5.31 -61.61
CA ALA A 99 -3.68 6.20 -61.21
C ALA A 99 -4.90 5.42 -60.67
N ASP A 100 -5.25 4.30 -61.30
CA ASP A 100 -6.37 3.46 -60.87
C ASP A 100 -6.07 2.72 -59.56
N TYR A 101 -4.89 2.10 -59.41
CA TYR A 101 -4.48 1.46 -58.15
C TYR A 101 -4.41 2.45 -56.99
N ASN A 102 -3.98 3.69 -57.23
CA ASN A 102 -4.01 4.73 -56.20
C ASN A 102 -5.46 5.08 -55.78
N LYS A 103 -6.43 5.16 -56.71
CA LYS A 103 -7.85 5.39 -56.38
C LYS A 103 -8.45 4.23 -55.59
N GLU A 104 -8.06 3.00 -55.93
CA GLU A 104 -8.52 1.77 -55.27
C GLU A 104 -7.83 1.52 -53.91
N ASN A 105 -6.83 2.33 -53.54
CA ASN A 105 -5.96 2.15 -52.38
C ASN A 105 -5.18 0.83 -52.39
N ASP A 106 -4.89 0.29 -53.57
CA ASP A 106 -4.08 -0.92 -53.74
C ASP A 106 -2.59 -0.56 -53.80
N LEU A 107 -1.98 -0.43 -52.62
CA LEU A 107 -0.56 -0.11 -52.49
C LEU A 107 0.34 -1.19 -53.12
N GLU A 108 -0.06 -2.46 -53.07
CA GLU A 108 0.79 -3.54 -53.56
C GLU A 108 0.91 -3.50 -55.09
N SER A 109 -0.24 -3.33 -55.77
CA SER A 109 -0.26 -3.15 -57.21
C SER A 109 0.42 -1.84 -57.63
N LEU A 110 0.29 -0.77 -56.83
CA LEU A 110 0.99 0.50 -57.09
C LEU A 110 2.51 0.36 -56.99
N VAL A 111 3.03 -0.35 -55.97
CA VAL A 111 4.47 -0.64 -55.85
C VAL A 111 4.96 -1.48 -57.02
N SER A 112 4.19 -2.47 -57.47
CA SER A 112 4.54 -3.25 -58.66
C SER A 112 4.63 -2.38 -59.93
N MET A 113 3.71 -1.42 -60.10
CA MET A 113 3.78 -0.46 -61.22
C MET A 113 5.01 0.45 -61.11
N TYR A 114 5.36 0.87 -59.90
CA TYR A 114 6.57 1.63 -59.65
C TYR A 114 7.85 0.85 -60.03
N GLU A 115 7.96 -0.42 -59.62
CA GLU A 115 9.09 -1.27 -59.97
C GLU A 115 9.20 -1.47 -61.50
N ARG A 116 8.07 -1.72 -62.15
CA ARG A 116 8.00 -1.83 -63.63
C ARG A 116 8.41 -0.53 -64.31
N TRP A 117 8.04 0.62 -63.76
CA TRP A 117 8.48 1.92 -64.26
C TRP A 117 9.99 2.12 -64.11
N GLN A 118 10.55 1.79 -62.95
CA GLN A 118 11.99 1.86 -62.69
C GLN A 118 12.79 0.92 -63.61
N GLU A 119 12.30 -0.29 -63.86
CA GLU A 119 12.91 -1.22 -64.81
C GLU A 119 12.87 -0.65 -66.25
N SER A 120 11.73 -0.08 -66.64
CA SER A 120 11.54 0.56 -67.95
C SER A 120 12.45 1.77 -68.13
N GLN A 121 12.59 2.61 -67.09
CA GLN A 121 13.54 3.71 -67.04
C GLN A 121 14.96 3.21 -67.27
N LYS A 122 15.41 2.22 -66.50
CA LYS A 122 16.75 1.64 -66.62
C LYS A 122 17.02 1.14 -68.03
N LYS A 123 16.06 0.41 -68.61
CA LYS A 123 16.13 -0.13 -69.97
C LYS A 123 16.31 0.98 -71.01
N TRP A 124 15.43 1.97 -71.06
CA TRP A 124 15.42 2.94 -72.16
C TRP A 124 16.40 4.10 -71.99
N VAL A 125 16.72 4.51 -70.76
CA VAL A 125 17.76 5.51 -70.51
C VAL A 125 19.15 5.00 -70.88
N SER A 126 19.39 3.69 -70.76
CA SER A 126 20.61 3.01 -71.25
C SER A 126 20.57 2.61 -72.73
N GLY A 127 19.46 2.86 -73.41
CA GLY A 127 19.23 2.49 -74.81
C GLY A 127 19.87 3.45 -75.81
N THR A 128 19.29 3.53 -77.01
CA THR A 128 19.71 4.51 -78.02
C THR A 128 19.29 5.93 -77.61
N SER A 129 19.92 6.97 -78.19
CA SER A 129 19.53 8.37 -77.88
C SER A 129 18.04 8.61 -78.14
N VAL A 130 17.50 8.08 -79.24
CA VAL A 130 16.09 8.20 -79.60
C VAL A 130 15.17 7.57 -78.54
N GLN A 131 15.56 6.42 -77.96
CA GLN A 131 14.78 5.79 -76.90
C GLN A 131 14.82 6.61 -75.61
N LYS A 132 15.98 7.16 -75.27
CA LYS A 132 16.14 8.05 -74.11
C LYS A 132 15.32 9.33 -74.26
N ASP A 133 15.37 9.95 -75.44
CA ASP A 133 14.65 11.18 -75.75
C ASP A 133 13.13 10.94 -75.75
N MET A 134 12.66 9.84 -76.36
CA MET A 134 11.25 9.44 -76.35
C MET A 134 10.76 9.15 -74.93
N TYR A 135 11.56 8.45 -74.11
CA TYR A 135 11.22 8.24 -72.70
C TYR A 135 11.12 9.56 -71.94
N GLY A 136 12.04 10.50 -72.17
CA GLY A 136 12.00 11.84 -71.57
C GLY A 136 10.74 12.62 -71.96
N GLU A 137 10.35 12.58 -73.24
CA GLU A 137 9.11 13.20 -73.73
C GLU A 137 7.87 12.54 -73.09
N MET A 138 7.85 11.20 -72.99
CA MET A 138 6.75 10.48 -72.34
C MET A 138 6.65 10.77 -70.83
N VAL A 139 7.77 10.84 -70.10
CA VAL A 139 7.76 11.23 -68.68
C VAL A 139 7.18 12.63 -68.50
N ALA A 140 7.53 13.56 -69.40
CA ALA A 140 6.99 14.93 -69.36
C ALA A 140 5.50 14.99 -69.75
N LEU A 141 5.07 14.15 -70.69
CA LEU A 141 3.69 14.08 -71.17
C LEU A 141 2.75 13.44 -70.13
N THR A 142 3.13 12.31 -69.55
CA THR A 142 2.31 11.59 -68.57
C THR A 142 2.41 12.18 -67.18
N GLN A 143 3.47 12.93 -66.88
CA GLN A 143 3.76 13.45 -65.53
C GLN A 143 3.94 12.34 -64.48
N ILE A 144 4.20 11.10 -64.91
CA ILE A 144 4.29 9.91 -64.04
C ILE A 144 5.25 10.06 -62.85
N ASP A 145 6.34 10.84 -62.99
CA ASP A 145 7.26 11.13 -61.89
C ASP A 145 6.59 11.97 -60.78
N GLN A 146 5.81 12.99 -61.16
CA GLN A 146 5.07 13.84 -60.23
C GLN A 146 3.91 13.06 -59.60
N ASP A 147 3.21 12.27 -60.41
CA ASP A 147 2.06 11.48 -59.98
C ASP A 147 2.46 10.38 -58.99
N MET A 148 3.47 9.56 -59.30
CA MET A 148 4.00 8.55 -58.37
C MET A 148 4.46 9.17 -57.06
N LYS A 149 5.15 10.32 -57.13
CA LYS A 149 5.54 11.07 -55.94
C LYS A 149 4.34 11.55 -55.14
N GLY A 150 3.29 12.01 -55.80
CA GLY A 150 2.02 12.40 -55.19
C GLY A 150 1.36 11.22 -54.49
N TYR A 151 1.20 10.09 -55.18
CA TYR A 151 0.56 8.87 -54.69
C TYR A 151 1.27 8.34 -53.44
N PHE A 152 2.57 8.05 -53.52
CA PHE A 152 3.33 7.54 -52.37
C PHE A 152 3.43 8.54 -51.22
N SER A 153 3.50 9.84 -51.50
CA SER A 153 3.51 10.85 -50.44
C SER A 153 2.17 10.94 -49.71
N SER A 154 1.06 10.88 -50.45
CA SER A 154 -0.29 10.87 -49.88
C SER A 154 -0.52 9.65 -49.00
N ILE A 155 -0.20 8.46 -49.53
CA ILE A 155 -0.35 7.18 -48.79
C ILE A 155 0.52 7.19 -47.53
N LYS A 156 1.80 7.57 -47.64
CA LYS A 156 2.71 7.69 -46.51
C LYS A 156 2.15 8.62 -45.43
N ASN A 157 1.73 9.82 -45.82
CA ASN A 157 1.23 10.81 -44.86
C ASN A 157 -0.06 10.32 -44.19
N SER A 158 -0.99 9.70 -44.93
CA SER A 158 -2.22 9.13 -44.38
C SER A 158 -1.95 8.09 -43.28
N TYR A 159 -0.98 7.19 -43.48
CA TYR A 159 -0.62 6.19 -42.46
C TYR A 159 0.17 6.78 -41.28
N LEU A 160 1.02 7.77 -41.50
CA LEU A 160 1.67 8.50 -40.41
C LEU A 160 0.66 9.30 -39.58
N ASP A 161 -0.31 9.95 -40.22
CA ASP A 161 -1.36 10.73 -39.56
C ASP A 161 -2.30 9.82 -38.75
N LYS A 162 -2.55 8.57 -39.19
CA LYS A 162 -3.30 7.57 -38.40
C LYS A 162 -2.62 7.26 -37.07
N LEU A 163 -1.28 7.16 -37.07
CA LEU A 163 -0.50 6.96 -35.86
C LEU A 163 -0.55 8.20 -34.95
N GLU A 164 -0.38 9.40 -35.52
CA GLU A 164 -0.39 10.66 -34.75
C GLU A 164 -1.76 10.95 -34.11
N ASN A 165 -2.86 10.68 -34.83
CA ASN A 165 -4.22 10.92 -34.32
C ASN A 165 -4.75 9.81 -33.40
N GLY A 166 -3.98 8.73 -33.20
CA GLY A 166 -4.29 7.68 -32.24
C GLY A 166 -5.54 6.87 -32.57
N THR A 167 -5.92 6.77 -33.85
CA THR A 167 -7.05 5.95 -34.31
C THR A 167 -6.68 4.47 -34.45
N VAL A 168 -5.52 4.08 -33.94
CA VAL A 168 -4.95 2.73 -34.05
C VAL A 168 -5.29 1.96 -32.77
N ASP A 169 -5.94 0.82 -32.93
CA ASP A 169 -6.30 -0.05 -31.82
C ASP A 169 -5.87 -1.49 -32.10
N GLY A 170 -4.93 -1.99 -31.29
CA GLY A 170 -4.43 -3.35 -31.34
C GLY A 170 -3.18 -3.57 -32.20
N ILE A 171 -2.45 -4.64 -31.86
CA ILE A 171 -1.17 -5.02 -32.49
C ILE A 171 -1.34 -5.31 -33.98
N SER A 172 -2.45 -5.94 -34.39
CA SER A 172 -2.69 -6.27 -35.80
C SER A 172 -2.75 -5.04 -36.71
N VAL A 173 -3.36 -3.94 -36.24
CA VAL A 173 -3.46 -2.70 -37.02
C VAL A 173 -2.11 -1.98 -37.04
N GLU A 174 -1.36 -2.03 -35.94
CA GLU A 174 0.00 -1.49 -35.85
C GLU A 174 0.96 -2.21 -36.82
N GLU A 175 0.91 -3.55 -36.86
CA GLU A 175 1.64 -4.38 -37.82
C GLU A 175 1.25 -4.09 -39.27
N GLU A 176 -0.05 -3.95 -39.54
CA GLU A 176 -0.54 -3.60 -40.86
C GLU A 176 0.03 -2.25 -41.33
N ILE A 177 -0.07 -1.21 -40.49
CA ILE A 177 0.46 0.12 -40.78
C ILE A 177 1.98 0.07 -41.00
N PHE A 178 2.71 -0.65 -40.14
CA PHE A 178 4.16 -0.81 -40.29
C PHE A 178 4.53 -1.47 -41.62
N ASN A 179 3.83 -2.56 -41.98
CA ASN A 179 4.05 -3.28 -43.23
C ASN A 179 3.74 -2.42 -44.45
N LEU A 180 2.65 -1.65 -44.41
CA LEU A 180 2.28 -0.73 -45.50
C LEU A 180 3.30 0.39 -45.67
N LEU A 181 3.74 1.03 -44.59
CA LEU A 181 4.83 2.00 -44.63
C LEU A 181 6.13 1.38 -45.17
N ASN A 182 6.40 0.12 -44.83
CA ASN A 182 7.54 -0.62 -45.34
C ASN A 182 7.44 -1.07 -46.80
N LYS A 183 6.26 -1.06 -47.43
CA LYS A 183 6.14 -1.29 -48.88
C LYS A 183 6.47 -0.04 -49.70
N ILE A 184 6.33 1.16 -49.13
CA ILE A 184 6.61 2.42 -49.84
C ILE A 184 8.11 2.53 -50.16
N PRO A 185 8.51 2.89 -51.40
CA PRO A 185 9.92 3.01 -51.78
C PRO A 185 10.71 4.02 -50.93
N THR A 186 11.98 3.73 -50.68
CA THR A 186 12.85 4.45 -49.74
C THR A 186 13.06 5.94 -50.04
N GLU A 187 13.10 6.27 -51.32
CA GLU A 187 13.29 7.59 -51.92
C GLU A 187 12.20 8.59 -51.52
N TYR A 188 11.01 8.09 -51.15
CA TYR A 188 9.90 8.92 -50.67
C TYR A 188 10.00 9.29 -49.18
N TYR A 189 10.99 8.76 -48.45
CA TYR A 189 11.23 9.08 -47.04
C TYR A 189 12.25 10.21 -46.83
N GLY A 190 13.13 10.46 -47.80
CA GLY A 190 14.12 11.53 -47.74
C GLY A 190 15.48 11.07 -48.28
N LYS A 191 16.49 11.94 -48.15
CA LYS A 191 17.87 11.62 -48.54
C LYS A 191 18.56 10.88 -47.38
N GLY A 192 19.03 9.66 -47.64
CA GLY A 192 19.85 8.87 -46.70
C GLY A 192 19.42 7.41 -46.62
N LEU A 193 20.39 6.50 -46.44
CA LEU A 193 20.17 5.04 -46.41
C LEU A 193 19.12 4.60 -45.36
N ASN A 194 19.05 5.28 -44.21
CA ASN A 194 18.17 4.90 -43.10
C ASN A 194 16.94 5.81 -42.96
N ALA A 195 16.70 6.74 -43.89
CA ALA A 195 15.65 7.76 -43.75
C ALA A 195 14.25 7.14 -43.55
N LYS A 196 13.98 6.02 -44.20
CA LYS A 196 12.73 5.26 -44.05
C LYS A 196 12.59 4.67 -42.65
N THR A 197 13.55 3.86 -42.23
CA THR A 197 13.56 3.21 -40.91
C THR A 197 13.42 4.25 -39.79
N THR A 198 14.22 5.32 -39.82
CA THR A 198 14.18 6.38 -38.81
C THR A 198 12.81 7.07 -38.76
N LYS A 199 12.21 7.41 -39.91
CA LYS A 199 10.89 8.07 -39.92
C LYS A 199 9.78 7.17 -39.38
N ILE A 200 9.77 5.90 -39.77
CA ILE A 200 8.79 4.94 -39.29
C ILE A 200 8.95 4.74 -37.77
N GLN A 201 10.17 4.47 -37.30
CA GLN A 201 10.45 4.30 -35.87
C GLN A 201 10.06 5.55 -35.05
N THR A 202 10.42 6.75 -35.53
CA THR A 202 10.06 8.00 -34.83
C THR A 202 8.55 8.19 -34.73
N ALA A 203 7.78 7.80 -35.75
CA ALA A 203 6.32 7.89 -35.73
C ALA A 203 5.71 6.92 -34.71
N PHE A 204 6.17 5.67 -34.68
CA PHE A 204 5.73 4.67 -33.70
C PHE A 204 6.11 5.06 -32.26
N GLN A 205 7.35 5.53 -32.06
CA GLN A 205 7.80 6.06 -30.78
C GLN A 205 6.86 7.16 -30.27
N LYS A 206 6.61 8.20 -31.10
CA LYS A 206 5.69 9.29 -30.71
C LYS A 206 4.29 8.80 -30.38
N TYR A 207 3.75 7.87 -31.17
CA TYR A 207 2.41 7.29 -30.96
C TYR A 207 2.33 6.55 -29.61
N TYR A 208 3.28 5.65 -29.35
CA TYR A 208 3.33 4.88 -28.11
C TYR A 208 3.59 5.76 -26.88
N GLU A 209 4.54 6.70 -26.97
CA GLU A 209 4.81 7.68 -25.91
C GLU A 209 3.56 8.51 -25.58
N ALA A 210 2.86 9.03 -26.60
CA ALA A 210 1.64 9.79 -26.39
C ALA A 210 0.55 8.94 -25.72
N LYS A 211 0.44 7.66 -26.09
CA LYS A 211 -0.52 6.72 -25.51
C LYS A 211 -0.23 6.45 -24.03
N ILE A 212 1.02 6.13 -23.67
CA ILE A 212 1.42 5.92 -22.27
C ILE A 212 1.22 7.20 -21.45
N ASN A 213 1.67 8.36 -21.95
CA ASN A 213 1.54 9.63 -21.23
C ASN A 213 0.06 10.00 -20.97
N LYS A 214 -0.85 9.72 -21.92
CA LYS A 214 -2.30 9.91 -21.73
C LYS A 214 -2.86 8.96 -20.67
N MET A 215 -2.39 7.72 -20.63
CA MET A 215 -2.83 6.73 -19.64
C MET A 215 -2.36 7.08 -18.23
N VAL A 216 -1.12 7.55 -18.07
CA VAL A 216 -0.58 8.02 -16.79
C VAL A 216 -1.46 9.11 -16.15
N ALA A 217 -2.10 9.96 -16.96
CA ALA A 217 -2.97 11.03 -16.46
C ALA A 217 -4.39 10.56 -16.06
N THR A 218 -4.85 9.38 -16.51
CA THR A 218 -6.29 9.04 -16.50
C THR A 218 -6.61 7.59 -16.11
N LYS A 219 -5.61 6.71 -16.00
CA LYS A 219 -5.79 5.26 -15.83
C LYS A 219 -5.02 4.72 -14.62
N SER A 220 -5.33 3.49 -14.22
CA SER A 220 -4.64 2.77 -13.15
C SER A 220 -3.26 2.26 -13.59
N VAL A 221 -2.40 1.95 -12.64
CA VAL A 221 -1.06 1.37 -12.87
C VAL A 221 -1.13 0.08 -13.67
N SER A 222 -2.10 -0.80 -13.36
CA SER A 222 -2.29 -2.06 -14.11
C SER A 222 -2.53 -1.80 -15.59
N ALA A 223 -3.37 -0.83 -15.94
CA ALA A 223 -3.64 -0.53 -17.34
C ALA A 223 -2.39 -0.03 -18.08
N ILE A 224 -1.55 0.76 -17.40
CA ILE A 224 -0.28 1.25 -17.97
C ILE A 224 0.70 0.10 -18.17
N VAL A 225 0.81 -0.80 -17.19
CA VAL A 225 1.67 -1.99 -17.26
C VAL A 225 1.22 -2.95 -18.36
N ASP A 226 -0.08 -3.21 -18.48
CA ASP A 226 -0.63 -4.08 -19.52
C ASP A 226 -0.38 -3.50 -20.92
N GLU A 227 -0.59 -2.19 -21.09
CA GLU A 227 -0.25 -1.50 -22.34
C GLU A 227 1.26 -1.50 -22.62
N GLY A 228 2.11 -1.32 -21.60
CA GLY A 228 3.56 -1.40 -21.74
C GLY A 228 4.02 -2.77 -22.24
N ASN A 229 3.53 -3.86 -21.62
CA ASN A 229 3.80 -5.23 -22.07
C ASN A 229 3.31 -5.49 -23.51
N ARG A 230 2.14 -4.97 -23.86
CA ARG A 230 1.61 -5.02 -25.23
C ARG A 230 2.54 -4.30 -26.21
N GLN A 231 3.01 -3.10 -25.87
CA GLN A 231 3.91 -2.31 -26.71
C GLN A 231 5.29 -2.96 -26.85
N PHE A 232 5.88 -3.52 -25.79
CA PHE A 232 7.11 -4.33 -25.89
C PHE A 232 6.93 -5.51 -26.85
N SER A 233 5.79 -6.20 -26.76
CA SER A 233 5.46 -7.32 -27.65
C SER A 233 5.33 -6.86 -29.10
N ALA A 234 4.66 -5.73 -29.33
CA ALA A 234 4.53 -5.13 -30.66
C ALA A 234 5.90 -4.73 -31.21
N LEU A 235 6.72 -3.99 -30.47
CA LEU A 235 8.06 -3.57 -30.91
C LEU A 235 8.95 -4.76 -31.27
N ARG A 236 8.88 -5.85 -30.50
CA ARG A 236 9.59 -7.11 -30.80
C ARG A 236 9.10 -7.71 -32.12
N GLY A 237 7.79 -7.79 -32.34
CA GLY A 237 7.19 -8.25 -33.60
C GLY A 237 7.60 -7.39 -34.81
N LEU A 238 7.70 -6.08 -34.61
CA LEU A 238 8.13 -5.11 -35.62
C LEU A 238 9.65 -5.00 -35.77
N SER A 239 10.44 -5.73 -34.97
CA SER A 239 11.91 -5.63 -34.92
C SER A 239 12.41 -4.19 -34.71
N MET A 240 11.73 -3.44 -33.83
CA MET A 240 12.09 -2.08 -33.43
C MET A 240 12.80 -2.06 -32.08
N ASP A 241 13.64 -1.04 -31.90
CA ASP A 241 14.24 -0.71 -30.61
C ASP A 241 13.19 -0.35 -29.55
N SER A 242 13.41 -0.78 -28.32
CA SER A 242 12.49 -0.57 -27.19
C SER A 242 13.10 0.20 -26.01
N ASP A 243 14.37 0.62 -26.09
CA ASP A 243 15.07 1.29 -24.99
C ASP A 243 14.39 2.61 -24.60
N TRP A 244 13.85 3.33 -25.60
CA TRP A 244 13.07 4.54 -25.35
C TRP A 244 11.77 4.28 -24.59
N LEU A 245 11.12 3.13 -24.83
CA LEU A 245 9.87 2.75 -24.15
C LEU A 245 10.15 2.42 -22.69
N GLU A 246 11.24 1.71 -22.43
CA GLU A 246 11.75 1.45 -21.09
C GLU A 246 11.93 2.76 -20.32
N HIS A 247 12.63 3.75 -20.89
CA HIS A 247 12.83 5.04 -20.23
C HIS A 247 11.52 5.81 -19.96
N VAL A 248 10.55 5.72 -20.87
CA VAL A 248 9.25 6.40 -20.74
C VAL A 248 8.40 5.75 -19.64
N LEU A 249 8.36 4.42 -19.59
CA LEU A 249 7.66 3.69 -18.55
C LEU A 249 8.33 3.89 -17.20
N ASP A 250 9.66 3.76 -17.13
CA ASP A 250 10.44 3.92 -15.91
C ASP A 250 10.19 5.28 -15.26
N LYS A 251 10.37 6.37 -16.02
CA LYS A 251 10.13 7.75 -15.55
C LYS A 251 8.71 7.97 -15.03
N ASN A 252 7.69 7.38 -15.65
CA ASN A 252 6.30 7.57 -15.27
C ASN A 252 5.89 6.69 -14.08
N LEU A 253 6.29 5.42 -14.08
CA LEU A 253 6.00 4.47 -13.02
C LEU A 253 6.75 4.84 -11.73
N LEU A 254 7.99 5.32 -11.83
CA LEU A 254 8.77 5.85 -10.71
C LEU A 254 8.05 6.99 -9.99
N LYS A 255 7.41 7.90 -10.74
CA LYS A 255 6.60 8.98 -10.13
C LYS A 255 5.41 8.44 -9.35
N VAL A 256 4.76 7.38 -9.86
CA VAL A 256 3.60 6.79 -9.20
C VAL A 256 4.00 6.15 -7.88
N VAL A 257 5.03 5.32 -7.86
CA VAL A 257 5.47 4.65 -6.62
C VAL A 257 6.01 5.65 -5.59
N LYS A 258 6.76 6.69 -6.02
CA LYS A 258 7.23 7.78 -5.14
C LYS A 258 6.06 8.51 -4.49
N ALA A 259 5.02 8.84 -5.26
CA ALA A 259 3.85 9.54 -4.73
C ALA A 259 3.10 8.74 -3.66
N SER A 260 3.05 7.40 -3.77
CA SER A 260 2.44 6.54 -2.74
C SER A 260 3.28 6.52 -1.45
N ILE A 261 4.60 6.43 -1.57
CA ILE A 261 5.53 6.50 -0.42
C ILE A 261 5.44 7.85 0.29
N ASP A 262 5.47 8.97 -0.46
CA ASP A 262 5.38 10.33 0.09
C ASP A 262 4.09 10.56 0.88
N LYS A 263 2.98 9.97 0.42
CA LYS A 263 1.68 9.98 1.11
C LYS A 263 1.58 9.00 2.27
N LYS A 264 2.57 8.14 2.47
CA LYS A 264 2.58 7.02 3.44
C LYS A 264 1.45 6.02 3.18
N ASP A 265 1.02 5.89 1.91
CA ASP A 265 0.03 4.91 1.49
C ASP A 265 0.75 3.62 1.06
N PHE A 266 1.11 2.81 2.06
CA PHE A 266 1.91 1.60 1.85
C PHE A 266 1.15 0.51 1.10
N ASN A 267 -0.19 0.49 1.21
CA ASN A 267 -1.03 -0.42 0.43
C ASN A 267 -0.98 -0.06 -1.06
N ALA A 268 -1.19 1.22 -1.40
CA ALA A 268 -1.12 1.68 -2.79
C ALA A 268 0.29 1.53 -3.38
N PHE A 269 1.34 1.72 -2.55
CA PHE A 269 2.71 1.42 -2.94
C PHE A 269 2.88 -0.07 -3.28
N ALA A 270 2.50 -0.97 -2.38
CA ALA A 270 2.65 -2.41 -2.57
C ALA A 270 1.88 -2.91 -3.80
N GLU A 271 0.63 -2.48 -3.98
CA GLU A 271 -0.18 -2.84 -5.16
C GLU A 271 0.48 -2.37 -6.45
N SER A 272 0.95 -1.11 -6.49
CA SER A 272 1.63 -0.54 -7.66
C SER A 272 2.93 -1.29 -7.95
N ALA A 273 3.75 -1.54 -6.93
CA ALA A 273 5.02 -2.22 -7.06
C ALA A 273 4.85 -3.68 -7.54
N THR A 274 3.93 -4.45 -6.96
CA THR A 274 3.61 -5.81 -7.42
C THR A 274 3.11 -5.82 -8.86
N THR A 275 2.33 -4.80 -9.24
CA THR A 275 1.87 -4.65 -10.62
C THR A 275 3.02 -4.34 -11.57
N ILE A 276 3.92 -3.42 -11.20
CA ILE A 276 5.10 -3.04 -11.98
C ILE A 276 6.06 -4.22 -12.16
N LYS A 277 6.18 -5.12 -11.17
CA LYS A 277 6.99 -6.36 -11.30
C LYS A 277 6.60 -7.22 -12.51
N LYS A 278 5.38 -7.09 -13.05
CA LYS A 278 4.98 -7.76 -14.31
C LYS A 278 5.75 -7.27 -15.56
N LEU A 279 6.47 -6.15 -15.47
CA LEU A 279 7.35 -5.63 -16.53
C LEU A 279 8.80 -6.08 -16.39
N GLU A 280 9.15 -6.84 -15.34
CA GLU A 280 10.54 -7.21 -15.01
C GLU A 280 11.27 -7.85 -16.20
N ALA A 281 10.59 -8.71 -16.97
CA ALA A 281 11.18 -9.35 -18.14
C ALA A 281 11.66 -8.38 -19.23
N ASN A 282 11.12 -7.15 -19.28
CA ASN A 282 11.48 -6.13 -20.27
C ASN A 282 12.17 -4.89 -19.67
N MET A 283 12.14 -4.71 -18.35
CA MET A 283 12.61 -3.48 -17.68
C MET A 283 13.50 -3.75 -16.46
N ASN A 284 14.08 -4.94 -16.36
CA ASN A 284 14.94 -5.29 -15.24
C ASN A 284 16.13 -4.32 -15.14
N GLY A 285 16.42 -3.85 -13.92
CA GLY A 285 17.53 -2.93 -13.66
C GLY A 285 17.25 -1.45 -13.91
N THR A 286 15.98 -1.07 -14.18
CA THR A 286 15.56 0.33 -14.26
C THR A 286 15.41 0.98 -12.88
N ASP A 287 15.46 2.32 -12.84
CA ASP A 287 15.39 3.11 -11.60
C ASP A 287 14.13 2.80 -10.77
N VAL A 288 12.99 2.52 -11.41
CA VAL A 288 11.74 2.15 -10.73
C VAL A 288 11.85 0.84 -9.96
N PHE A 289 12.56 -0.16 -10.49
CA PHE A 289 12.76 -1.44 -9.80
C PHE A 289 13.71 -1.27 -8.62
N THR A 290 14.84 -0.59 -8.82
CA THR A 290 15.77 -0.26 -7.73
C THR A 290 15.06 0.53 -6.62
N TYR A 291 14.26 1.53 -6.99
CA TYR A 291 13.50 2.32 -6.01
C TYR A 291 12.46 1.47 -5.26
N ILE A 292 11.77 0.54 -5.92
CA ILE A 292 10.81 -0.35 -5.26
C ILE A 292 11.53 -1.20 -4.19
N GLU A 293 12.69 -1.75 -4.49
CA GLU A 293 13.48 -2.57 -3.55
C GLU A 293 13.97 -1.74 -2.36
N GLU A 294 14.56 -0.57 -2.62
CA GLU A 294 15.03 0.36 -1.58
C GLU A 294 13.88 0.82 -0.69
N ALA A 295 12.78 1.29 -1.27
CA ALA A 295 11.62 1.76 -0.52
C ALA A 295 10.95 0.65 0.29
N THR A 296 10.89 -0.58 -0.23
CA THR A 296 10.38 -1.74 0.54
C THR A 296 11.23 -1.97 1.78
N SER A 297 12.56 -1.98 1.62
CA SER A 297 13.50 -2.14 2.73
C SER A 297 13.38 -1.03 3.77
N GLU A 298 13.28 0.23 3.33
CA GLU A 298 13.11 1.39 4.22
C GLU A 298 11.78 1.34 5.00
N VAL A 299 10.69 0.95 4.35
CA VAL A 299 9.37 0.85 4.99
C VAL A 299 9.34 -0.31 5.99
N LEU A 300 10.00 -1.44 5.71
CA LEU A 300 10.18 -2.54 6.67
C LEU A 300 10.99 -2.09 7.90
N ALA A 301 12.12 -1.42 7.69
CA ALA A 301 12.94 -0.88 8.79
C ALA A 301 12.16 0.12 9.65
N LYS A 302 11.27 0.90 9.03
CA LYS A 302 10.37 1.81 9.75
C LYS A 302 9.35 1.05 10.61
N ALA A 303 8.77 -0.04 10.11
CA ALA A 303 7.86 -0.89 10.89
C ALA A 303 8.58 -1.56 12.08
N GLU A 304 9.84 -1.97 11.89
CA GLU A 304 10.68 -2.50 12.96
C GLU A 304 10.94 -1.43 14.04
N SER A 305 11.30 -0.22 13.63
CA SER A 305 11.47 0.92 14.55
C SER A 305 10.18 1.25 15.32
N LEU A 306 9.01 1.16 14.69
CA LEU A 306 7.72 1.34 15.35
C LEU A 306 7.45 0.24 16.39
N THR A 307 7.81 -1.02 16.08
CA THR A 307 7.72 -2.14 17.03
C THR A 307 8.61 -1.90 18.25
N ALA A 308 9.85 -1.47 18.05
CA ALA A 308 10.78 -1.12 19.13
C ALA A 308 10.30 0.09 19.96
N ALA A 309 9.50 0.98 19.38
CA ALA A 309 8.89 2.12 20.05
C ALA A 309 7.52 1.81 20.67
N ASN A 310 7.14 0.53 20.80
CA ASN A 310 5.85 0.04 21.32
C ASN A 310 4.62 0.55 20.54
N LYS A 311 4.79 0.95 19.27
CA LYS A 311 3.70 1.37 18.36
C LYS A 311 3.25 0.21 17.48
N TYR A 312 2.84 -0.88 18.13
CA TYR A 312 2.62 -2.17 17.48
C TYR A 312 1.55 -2.17 16.40
N GLU A 313 0.41 -1.52 16.63
CA GLU A 313 -0.68 -1.44 15.65
C GLU A 313 -0.20 -0.81 14.32
N ASN A 314 0.55 0.29 14.40
CA ASN A 314 1.11 0.95 13.22
C ASN A 314 2.17 0.08 12.53
N ALA A 315 3.00 -0.63 13.28
CA ALA A 315 4.00 -1.55 12.72
C ALA A 315 3.34 -2.71 11.97
N ILE A 316 2.36 -3.37 12.59
CA ILE A 316 1.61 -4.49 12.01
C ILE A 316 0.87 -4.04 10.75
N SER A 317 0.22 -2.87 10.78
CA SER A 317 -0.44 -2.32 9.59
C SER A 317 0.52 -2.14 8.40
N ILE A 318 1.76 -1.70 8.65
CA ILE A 318 2.79 -1.61 7.59
C ILE A 318 3.21 -3.00 7.11
N TYR A 319 3.47 -3.95 8.01
CA TYR A 319 3.83 -5.31 7.62
C TYR A 319 2.74 -5.99 6.79
N GLU A 320 1.46 -5.80 7.16
CA GLU A 320 0.32 -6.31 6.40
C GLU A 320 0.24 -5.67 5.02
N ALA A 321 0.45 -4.35 4.92
CA ALA A 321 0.44 -3.63 3.66
C ALA A 321 1.52 -4.12 2.68
N LEU A 322 2.69 -4.52 3.19
CA LEU A 322 3.81 -4.99 2.38
C LEU A 322 3.76 -6.49 2.02
N LYS A 323 2.80 -7.25 2.55
CA LYS A 323 2.64 -8.69 2.28
C LYS A 323 2.65 -9.09 0.79
N PRO A 324 2.12 -8.29 -0.16
CA PRO A 324 2.19 -8.63 -1.59
C PRO A 324 3.60 -8.51 -2.20
N LEU A 325 4.55 -7.87 -1.51
CA LEU A 325 5.91 -7.65 -1.98
C LEU A 325 6.93 -8.58 -1.31
N GLU A 326 6.74 -8.87 -0.03
CA GLU A 326 7.66 -9.65 0.80
C GLU A 326 6.90 -10.48 1.84
N ASP A 327 7.45 -11.61 2.25
CA ASP A 327 6.85 -12.44 3.29
C ASP A 327 7.06 -11.82 4.68
N THR A 328 6.04 -11.15 5.18
CA THR A 328 6.04 -10.47 6.48
C THR A 328 5.43 -11.29 7.61
N ALA A 329 5.09 -12.57 7.38
CA ALA A 329 4.35 -13.39 8.35
C ALA A 329 5.09 -13.51 9.70
N GLU A 330 6.41 -13.75 9.67
CA GLU A 330 7.23 -13.85 10.87
C GLU A 330 7.33 -12.50 11.61
N LEU A 331 7.42 -11.39 10.86
CA LEU A 331 7.50 -10.04 11.44
C LEU A 331 6.19 -9.66 12.14
N ILE A 332 5.05 -9.98 11.53
CA ILE A 332 3.73 -9.78 12.13
C ILE A 332 3.58 -10.63 13.40
N ALA A 333 4.03 -11.89 13.38
CA ALA A 333 3.96 -12.76 14.55
C ALA A 333 4.83 -12.22 15.71
N LYS A 334 6.06 -11.79 15.42
CA LYS A 334 6.96 -11.18 16.42
C LYS A 334 6.40 -9.89 16.99
N ALA A 335 5.84 -9.01 16.15
CA ALA A 335 5.24 -7.76 16.60
C ALA A 335 4.00 -8.01 17.47
N ASN A 336 3.15 -8.98 17.12
CA ASN A 336 2.00 -9.37 17.95
C ASN A 336 2.43 -9.95 19.29
N LEU A 337 3.43 -10.83 19.31
CA LEU A 337 3.96 -11.38 20.57
C LEU A 337 4.53 -10.28 21.47
N ALA A 338 5.30 -9.35 20.90
CA ALA A 338 5.82 -8.21 21.65
C ALA A 338 4.69 -7.33 22.20
N TRP A 339 3.65 -7.08 21.40
CA TRP A 339 2.47 -6.34 21.84
C TRP A 339 1.72 -7.07 22.96
N ASP A 340 1.55 -8.38 22.85
CA ASP A 340 0.91 -9.20 23.86
C ASP A 340 1.71 -9.19 25.18
N LYS A 341 3.04 -9.19 25.13
CA LYS A 341 3.88 -9.02 26.33
C LYS A 341 3.77 -7.63 26.93
N TYR A 342 3.67 -6.59 26.10
CA TYR A 342 3.55 -5.20 26.57
C TYR A 342 2.14 -4.89 27.13
N GLU A 343 1.10 -5.47 26.53
CA GLU A 343 -0.31 -5.35 26.88
C GLU A 343 -0.95 -6.73 27.06
N PRO A 344 -0.60 -7.45 28.14
CA PRO A 344 -1.06 -8.82 28.39
C PRO A 344 -2.59 -8.95 28.53
N ILE A 345 -3.28 -7.87 28.90
CA ILE A 345 -4.75 -7.85 28.96
C ILE A 345 -5.39 -8.21 27.62
N ARG A 346 -4.79 -7.82 26.48
CA ARG A 346 -5.29 -8.16 25.14
C ARG A 346 -5.36 -9.67 24.93
N VAL A 347 -4.43 -10.41 25.50
CA VAL A 347 -4.45 -11.88 25.42
C VAL A 347 -5.59 -12.43 26.23
N LEU A 348 -5.79 -11.91 27.44
CA LEU A 348 -6.85 -12.35 28.34
C LEU A 348 -8.24 -12.07 27.74
N GLU A 349 -8.46 -10.89 27.14
CA GLU A 349 -9.70 -10.54 26.43
C GLU A 349 -9.98 -11.48 25.26
N ARG A 350 -8.95 -11.92 24.51
CA ARG A 350 -9.12 -12.90 23.43
C ARG A 350 -9.44 -14.31 23.94
N LEU A 351 -8.91 -14.69 25.10
CA LEU A 351 -9.21 -15.99 25.73
C LEU A 351 -10.62 -16.02 26.31
N TYR A 352 -11.13 -14.87 26.78
CA TYR A 352 -12.44 -14.74 27.42
C TYR A 352 -13.29 -13.63 26.77
N PRO A 353 -13.74 -13.79 25.51
CA PRO A 353 -14.42 -12.73 24.75
C PRO A 353 -15.81 -12.32 25.30
N GLY A 354 -16.36 -13.09 26.23
CA GLY A 354 -17.62 -12.78 26.93
C GLY A 354 -17.43 -12.11 28.30
N LYS A 355 -16.19 -11.84 28.71
CA LYS A 355 -15.86 -11.22 29.99
C LYS A 355 -15.43 -9.78 29.76
N GLU A 356 -15.95 -8.88 30.58
CA GLU A 356 -15.52 -7.49 30.62
C GLU A 356 -14.66 -7.28 31.86
N PHE A 357 -13.40 -6.90 31.68
CA PHE A 357 -12.46 -6.70 32.78
C PHE A 357 -12.52 -5.25 33.25
N SER A 358 -13.14 -5.03 34.42
CA SER A 358 -13.37 -3.68 34.98
C SER A 358 -12.14 -3.13 35.68
N ASN A 359 -11.31 -4.02 36.25
CA ASN A 359 -10.13 -3.69 37.01
C ASN A 359 -8.98 -4.58 36.55
N MET A 360 -7.81 -3.98 36.32
CA MET A 360 -6.61 -4.70 35.89
C MET A 360 -5.34 -4.12 36.48
N VAL A 361 -4.35 -4.97 36.67
CA VAL A 361 -2.97 -4.61 37.02
C VAL A 361 -2.02 -5.49 36.22
N LYS A 362 -0.88 -4.94 35.81
CA LYS A 362 0.17 -5.67 35.09
C LYS A 362 1.54 -5.39 35.67
N GLU A 363 2.41 -6.38 35.58
CA GLU A 363 3.83 -6.30 35.96
C GLU A 363 4.66 -7.01 34.89
N SER A 364 5.91 -6.59 34.71
CA SER A 364 6.84 -7.18 33.74
C SER A 364 8.07 -7.73 34.44
N ASN A 365 8.66 -8.81 33.90
CA ASN A 365 9.88 -9.44 34.42
C ASN A 365 9.79 -9.83 35.92
N ARG A 366 8.66 -10.40 36.34
CA ARG A 366 8.44 -10.92 37.69
C ARG A 366 7.89 -12.34 37.64
N TRP A 367 8.12 -13.11 38.71
CA TRP A 367 7.61 -14.47 38.87
C TRP A 367 7.92 -15.40 37.68
N GLU A 368 9.15 -15.32 37.18
CA GLU A 368 9.67 -16.11 36.05
C GLU A 368 8.87 -15.92 34.73
N ALA A 369 8.24 -14.76 34.58
CA ALA A 369 7.46 -14.40 33.41
C ALA A 369 7.96 -13.10 32.78
N ASP A 370 7.86 -13.02 31.46
CA ASP A 370 8.14 -11.78 30.72
C ASP A 370 7.09 -10.72 31.09
N SER A 371 5.84 -11.14 31.25
CA SER A 371 4.71 -10.27 31.58
C SER A 371 3.62 -11.04 32.31
N VAL A 372 3.00 -10.37 33.29
CA VAL A 372 1.86 -10.89 34.03
C VAL A 372 0.74 -9.87 34.07
N VAL A 373 -0.49 -10.35 34.13
CA VAL A 373 -1.68 -9.54 34.29
C VAL A 373 -2.59 -10.18 35.32
N ALA A 374 -3.15 -9.36 36.20
CA ALA A 374 -4.31 -9.75 36.99
C ALA A 374 -5.48 -8.87 36.62
N ALA A 375 -6.65 -9.47 36.46
CA ALA A 375 -7.86 -8.75 36.11
C ALA A 375 -9.08 -9.34 36.83
N ILE A 376 -10.06 -8.48 37.11
CA ILE A 376 -11.34 -8.87 37.69
C ILE A 376 -12.46 -8.54 36.69
N SER A 377 -13.23 -9.55 36.32
CA SER A 377 -14.39 -9.39 35.45
C SER A 377 -15.58 -8.78 36.19
N THR A 378 -16.51 -8.16 35.45
CA THR A 378 -17.72 -7.54 36.01
C THR A 378 -18.66 -8.50 36.74
N ASP A 379 -18.54 -9.81 36.50
CA ASP A 379 -19.28 -10.86 37.20
C ASP A 379 -18.53 -11.46 38.40
N GLY A 380 -17.39 -10.87 38.81
CA GLY A 380 -16.64 -11.24 40.01
C GLY A 380 -15.59 -12.34 39.80
N GLY A 381 -15.31 -12.76 38.57
CA GLY A 381 -14.22 -13.68 38.26
C GLY A 381 -12.85 -13.01 38.38
N ILE A 382 -11.88 -13.69 38.99
CA ILE A 382 -10.49 -13.24 39.11
C ILE A 382 -9.64 -14.05 38.14
N TYR A 383 -8.77 -13.37 37.40
CA TYR A 383 -7.91 -13.99 36.40
C TYR A 383 -6.48 -13.52 36.59
N TYR A 384 -5.55 -14.46 36.69
CA TYR A 384 -4.11 -14.20 36.67
C TYR A 384 -3.49 -14.86 35.45
N GLY A 385 -3.05 -14.05 34.50
CA GLY A 385 -2.39 -14.48 33.27
C GLY A 385 -0.88 -14.31 33.36
N ARG A 386 -0.15 -15.33 32.90
CA ARG A 386 1.31 -15.36 32.83
C ARG A 386 1.79 -15.63 31.40
N LEU A 387 2.65 -14.75 30.87
CA LEU A 387 3.31 -14.91 29.57
C LEU A 387 4.81 -15.16 29.75
N THR A 388 5.31 -16.26 29.16
CA THR A 388 6.73 -16.65 29.20
C THR A 388 7.18 -17.06 27.80
N GLY A 389 8.20 -16.41 27.25
CA GLY A 389 8.77 -16.77 25.95
C GLY A 389 7.73 -16.63 24.82
N GLU A 390 7.57 -17.68 24.01
CA GLU A 390 6.57 -17.76 22.93
C GLU A 390 5.38 -18.64 23.31
N GLU A 391 5.29 -19.07 24.57
CA GLU A 391 4.24 -19.97 25.04
C GLU A 391 2.89 -19.26 25.15
N ALA A 392 1.80 -20.03 25.04
CA ALA A 392 0.46 -19.52 25.29
C ALA A 392 0.33 -19.03 26.73
N MET A 393 -0.47 -17.98 26.95
CA MET A 393 -0.71 -17.46 28.29
C MET A 393 -1.28 -18.54 29.20
N ALA A 394 -0.59 -18.82 30.31
CA ALA A 394 -1.11 -19.65 31.37
C ALA A 394 -2.04 -18.80 32.25
N VAL A 395 -3.29 -19.21 32.40
CA VAL A 395 -4.28 -18.48 33.20
C VAL A 395 -4.65 -19.30 34.43
N THR A 396 -4.56 -18.69 35.60
CA THR A 396 -5.16 -19.21 36.84
C THR A 396 -6.44 -18.42 37.09
N GLU A 397 -7.52 -19.13 37.39
CA GLU A 397 -8.84 -18.55 37.64
C GLU A 397 -9.19 -18.63 39.13
N GLY A 398 -9.98 -17.67 39.59
CA GLY A 398 -10.60 -17.61 40.91
C GLY A 398 -11.88 -16.80 40.86
N SER A 399 -12.50 -16.56 42.01
CA SER A 399 -13.68 -15.71 42.11
C SER A 399 -13.71 -14.95 43.41
N VAL A 400 -14.24 -13.73 43.37
CA VAL A 400 -14.64 -12.98 44.55
C VAL A 400 -16.08 -13.34 44.90
N GLU A 401 -16.31 -13.76 46.13
CA GLU A 401 -17.67 -14.06 46.60
C GLU A 401 -18.53 -12.79 46.63
N GLY A 402 -19.80 -12.90 46.20
CA GLY A 402 -20.76 -11.79 46.21
C GLY A 402 -20.57 -10.71 45.14
N ALA A 403 -19.52 -10.77 44.32
CA ALA A 403 -19.19 -9.79 43.27
C ALA A 403 -19.23 -8.32 43.76
N PRO A 404 -18.44 -7.95 44.77
CA PRO A 404 -18.44 -6.62 45.34
C PRO A 404 -17.88 -5.60 44.35
N VAL A 405 -18.26 -4.33 44.51
CA VAL A 405 -17.70 -3.23 43.72
C VAL A 405 -16.24 -3.06 44.10
N ILE A 406 -15.33 -3.28 43.15
CA ILE A 406 -13.89 -3.22 43.37
C ILE A 406 -13.40 -1.78 43.24
N ASN A 407 -12.71 -1.29 44.27
CA ASN A 407 -12.10 0.04 44.29
C ASN A 407 -10.67 0.01 43.75
N LYS A 408 -9.91 -1.05 44.06
CA LYS A 408 -8.51 -1.18 43.67
C LYS A 408 -8.10 -2.64 43.54
N LEU A 409 -7.28 -2.93 42.53
CA LEU A 409 -6.56 -4.19 42.35
C LEU A 409 -5.06 -3.88 42.24
N ALA A 410 -4.22 -4.61 42.97
CA ALA A 410 -2.77 -4.46 42.92
C ALA A 410 -2.05 -5.78 43.19
N PHE A 411 -0.80 -5.89 42.76
CA PHE A 411 0.10 -6.93 43.24
C PHE A 411 0.72 -6.49 44.57
N GLN A 412 0.65 -7.34 45.61
CA GLN A 412 1.20 -7.02 46.94
C GLN A 412 1.95 -8.21 47.54
N GLY A 413 3.17 -8.43 47.05
CA GLY A 413 4.01 -9.56 47.48
C GLY A 413 4.35 -9.56 48.98
N SER A 414 4.32 -8.40 49.65
CA SER A 414 4.59 -8.30 51.10
C SER A 414 3.59 -9.06 51.97
N LEU A 415 2.42 -9.42 51.42
CA LEU A 415 1.40 -10.20 52.12
C LEU A 415 1.67 -11.70 52.08
N SER A 416 2.53 -12.18 51.19
CA SER A 416 2.92 -13.59 51.17
C SER A 416 4.12 -13.83 52.08
N THR A 417 4.10 -14.96 52.78
CA THR A 417 5.25 -15.53 53.50
C THR A 417 6.17 -16.35 52.57
N SER A 418 5.80 -16.44 51.29
CA SER A 418 6.51 -17.12 50.19
C SER A 418 6.71 -16.15 49.01
N ASP A 419 7.47 -16.53 47.99
CA ASP A 419 7.67 -15.68 46.79
C ASP A 419 6.54 -15.80 45.74
N PHE A 420 5.31 -16.14 46.17
CA PHE A 420 4.18 -16.27 45.27
C PHE A 420 3.57 -14.90 44.90
N PRO A 421 2.97 -14.76 43.70
CA PRO A 421 2.19 -13.58 43.36
C PRO A 421 0.97 -13.47 44.30
N VAL A 422 0.75 -12.28 44.86
CA VAL A 422 -0.45 -11.98 45.65
C VAL A 422 -1.24 -10.88 44.99
N LEU A 423 -2.52 -11.17 44.73
CA LEU A 423 -3.51 -10.21 44.27
C LEU A 423 -4.17 -9.58 45.48
N TYR A 424 -3.94 -8.30 45.69
CA TYR A 424 -4.61 -7.50 46.71
C TYR A 424 -5.76 -6.73 46.11
N ILE A 425 -6.92 -6.84 46.73
CA ILE A 425 -8.19 -6.29 46.28
C ILE A 425 -8.77 -5.47 47.44
N ASP A 426 -9.06 -4.21 47.17
CA ASP A 426 -9.87 -3.35 48.03
C ASP A 426 -11.23 -3.21 47.36
N ALA A 427 -12.26 -3.73 48.02
CA ALA A 427 -13.63 -3.70 47.56
C ALA A 427 -14.52 -2.90 48.51
N LYS A 428 -15.70 -2.54 48.05
CA LYS A 428 -16.73 -1.91 48.88
C LYS A 428 -17.26 -2.93 49.89
N SER A 429 -17.19 -2.56 51.17
CA SER A 429 -17.74 -3.32 52.30
C SER A 429 -19.20 -2.94 52.58
N SER A 430 -19.95 -3.87 53.17
CA SER A 430 -21.30 -3.63 53.71
C SER A 430 -21.28 -3.24 55.19
N GLU A 431 -20.28 -3.69 55.95
CA GLU A 431 -20.21 -3.54 57.40
C GLU A 431 -19.20 -2.45 57.86
N ARG A 432 -18.28 -2.05 56.97
CA ARG A 432 -17.15 -1.13 57.20
C ARG A 432 -16.87 -0.28 55.94
N LYS A 433 -15.81 0.54 55.98
CA LYS A 433 -15.42 1.37 54.82
C LYS A 433 -14.84 0.54 53.68
N HIS A 434 -14.05 -0.48 53.98
CA HIS A 434 -13.33 -1.28 53.00
C HIS A 434 -13.47 -2.77 53.29
N HIS A 435 -13.53 -3.56 52.21
CA HIS A 435 -13.42 -5.01 52.25
C HIS A 435 -12.09 -5.39 51.60
N TYR A 436 -11.12 -5.74 52.44
CA TYR A 436 -9.78 -6.12 52.03
C TYR A 436 -9.72 -7.62 51.77
N LEU A 437 -9.40 -7.98 50.54
CA LEU A 437 -9.22 -9.35 50.11
C LEU A 437 -7.80 -9.53 49.56
N ALA A 438 -7.19 -10.67 49.82
CA ALA A 438 -5.95 -11.05 49.15
C ALA A 438 -5.96 -12.51 48.74
N TYR A 439 -5.49 -12.76 47.52
CA TYR A 439 -5.40 -14.08 46.92
C TYR A 439 -3.97 -14.37 46.52
N GLU A 440 -3.41 -15.45 47.05
CA GLU A 440 -2.11 -15.96 46.64
C GLU A 440 -2.27 -16.90 45.46
N VAL A 441 -1.52 -16.66 44.39
CA VAL A 441 -1.54 -17.49 43.18
C VAL A 441 -0.49 -18.59 43.33
N ARG A 442 -0.97 -19.80 43.64
CA ARG A 442 -0.15 -21.02 43.73
C ARG A 442 -0.23 -21.81 42.43
N ALA A 443 0.58 -22.86 42.31
CA ALA A 443 0.58 -23.72 41.13
C ALA A 443 -0.82 -24.28 40.82
N GLY A 444 -1.51 -23.67 39.84
CA GLY A 444 -2.82 -24.09 39.35
C GLY A 444 -4.03 -23.68 40.20
N SER A 445 -3.87 -22.83 41.23
CA SER A 445 -5.02 -22.36 42.04
C SER A 445 -4.78 -21.00 42.69
N MET A 446 -5.85 -20.26 42.93
CA MET A 446 -5.84 -19.07 43.78
C MET A 446 -6.34 -19.42 45.18
N VAL A 447 -5.55 -19.11 46.21
CA VAL A 447 -5.90 -19.33 47.61
C VAL A 447 -6.19 -17.99 48.27
N LYS A 448 -7.39 -17.81 48.82
CA LYS A 448 -7.72 -16.63 49.63
C LYS A 448 -6.92 -16.69 50.93
N ILE A 449 -6.10 -15.66 51.16
CA ILE A 449 -5.23 -15.54 52.34
C ILE A 449 -5.66 -14.39 53.26
N LEU A 450 -6.44 -13.43 52.77
CA LEU A 450 -7.00 -12.34 53.55
C LEU A 450 -8.46 -12.13 53.16
N ASP A 451 -9.30 -11.96 54.18
CA ASP A 451 -10.71 -11.59 54.05
C ASP A 451 -11.15 -10.81 55.28
N VAL A 452 -11.05 -9.48 55.22
CA VAL A 452 -11.30 -8.60 56.36
C VAL A 452 -12.05 -7.35 55.91
N GLU A 453 -13.20 -7.09 56.53
CA GLU A 453 -13.88 -5.80 56.45
C GLU A 453 -13.38 -4.90 57.57
N ALA A 454 -12.87 -3.71 57.24
CA ALA A 454 -12.27 -2.79 58.21
C ALA A 454 -12.31 -1.34 57.72
N ASP A 455 -12.02 -0.40 58.61
CA ASP A 455 -11.94 1.01 58.26
C ASP A 455 -10.61 1.37 57.61
N GLN A 456 -9.51 0.77 58.08
CA GLN A 456 -8.17 0.89 57.49
C GLN A 456 -7.36 -0.39 57.70
N LEU A 457 -6.43 -0.65 56.79
CA LEU A 457 -5.48 -1.77 56.90
C LEU A 457 -4.08 -1.28 56.52
N THR A 458 -3.11 -1.58 57.37
CA THR A 458 -1.68 -1.31 57.13
C THR A 458 -0.88 -2.59 57.28
N VAL A 459 0.06 -2.82 56.37
CA VAL A 459 1.02 -3.93 56.45
C VAL A 459 2.25 -3.43 57.19
N ASP A 460 2.54 -3.99 58.36
CA ASP A 460 3.76 -3.72 59.13
C ASP A 460 4.92 -4.60 58.65
N SER A 461 6.13 -4.29 59.12
CA SER A 461 7.30 -5.15 59.00
C SER A 461 7.04 -6.53 59.64
N ASN A 462 7.52 -7.60 58.99
CA ASN A 462 7.33 -9.01 59.37
C ASN A 462 5.97 -9.65 59.00
N HIS A 463 5.26 -9.16 57.99
CA HIS A 463 3.99 -9.75 57.54
C HIS A 463 2.89 -9.71 58.61
N VAL A 464 2.89 -8.70 59.47
CA VAL A 464 1.82 -8.46 60.45
C VAL A 464 0.91 -7.37 59.89
N LEU A 465 -0.41 -7.57 59.95
CA LEU A 465 -1.37 -6.55 59.55
C LEU A 465 -1.89 -5.82 60.78
N VAL A 466 -1.93 -4.49 60.68
CA VAL A 466 -2.60 -3.62 61.64
C VAL A 466 -3.92 -3.21 61.02
N VAL A 467 -5.01 -3.64 61.63
CA VAL A 467 -6.37 -3.46 61.13
C VAL A 467 -7.14 -2.56 62.09
N ASP A 468 -7.66 -1.45 61.57
CA ASP A 468 -8.44 -0.49 62.34
C ASP A 468 -9.94 -0.82 62.22
N ASN A 469 -10.57 -1.04 63.37
CA ASN A 469 -11.99 -1.36 63.52
C ASN A 469 -12.46 -2.49 62.57
N PRO A 470 -11.90 -3.71 62.68
CA PRO A 470 -12.37 -4.85 61.90
C PRO A 470 -13.84 -5.18 62.21
N PHE A 471 -14.51 -5.82 61.27
CA PHE A 471 -15.79 -6.49 61.51
C PHE A 471 -15.54 -7.88 62.10
N GLY A 472 -16.18 -8.20 63.24
CA GLY A 472 -15.99 -9.46 63.95
C GLY A 472 -14.95 -9.36 65.07
N GLU A 473 -13.91 -10.19 65.03
CA GLU A 473 -12.87 -10.23 66.08
C GLU A 473 -12.04 -8.94 66.07
N GLY A 474 -11.95 -8.27 67.23
CA GLY A 474 -11.29 -6.96 67.36
C GLY A 474 -12.18 -5.76 67.01
N GLU A 475 -13.50 -5.95 66.87
CA GLU A 475 -14.44 -4.88 66.54
C GLU A 475 -14.38 -3.70 67.52
N GLY A 476 -14.37 -2.48 66.99
CA GLY A 476 -14.25 -1.23 67.74
C GLY A 476 -12.82 -0.80 68.08
N GLU A 477 -11.84 -1.69 67.91
CA GLU A 477 -10.45 -1.50 68.33
C GLU A 477 -9.46 -1.57 67.16
N ILE A 478 -8.18 -1.33 67.44
CA ILE A 478 -7.09 -1.67 66.52
C ILE A 478 -6.63 -3.09 66.82
N ALA A 479 -6.59 -3.96 65.82
CA ALA A 479 -6.23 -5.36 65.95
C ALA A 479 -5.03 -5.75 65.10
N TYR A 480 -4.29 -6.76 65.58
CA TYR A 480 -3.23 -7.42 64.83
C TYR A 480 -3.75 -8.70 64.17
N PHE A 481 -3.35 -8.90 62.92
CA PHE A 481 -3.59 -10.14 62.17
C PHE A 481 -2.26 -10.69 61.67
N GLU A 482 -2.04 -11.99 61.88
CA GLU A 482 -0.82 -12.68 61.49
C GLU A 482 -1.14 -13.90 60.62
N PRO A 483 -0.25 -14.29 59.69
CA PRO A 483 -0.46 -15.46 58.86
C PRO A 483 -0.30 -16.75 59.68
N ASP A 484 -1.24 -17.68 59.51
CA ASP A 484 -1.17 -19.03 60.06
C ASP A 484 -0.14 -19.91 59.31
N GLY A 485 -0.04 -21.19 59.70
CA GLY A 485 0.86 -22.15 59.03
C GLY A 485 0.55 -22.41 57.55
N ASN A 486 -0.61 -21.98 57.04
CA ASN A 486 -1.01 -22.05 55.64
C ASN A 486 -0.89 -20.70 54.90
N GLY A 487 -0.46 -19.66 55.61
CA GLY A 487 -0.33 -18.29 55.11
C GLY A 487 -1.63 -17.47 55.14
N GLN A 488 -2.68 -17.94 55.81
CA GLN A 488 -3.94 -17.21 55.96
C GLN A 488 -3.88 -16.28 57.16
N TYR A 489 -4.18 -15.00 56.96
CA TYR A 489 -4.23 -14.01 58.03
C TYR A 489 -5.42 -14.27 58.95
N GLN A 490 -5.14 -14.39 60.24
CA GLN A 490 -6.13 -14.57 61.30
C GLN A 490 -5.91 -13.52 62.38
N PHE A 491 -6.98 -13.15 63.07
CA PHE A 491 -6.90 -12.29 64.25
C PHE A 491 -6.01 -12.96 65.31
N THR A 492 -5.09 -12.19 65.90
CA THR A 492 -4.21 -12.67 66.97
C THR A 492 -4.46 -11.95 68.28
N GLU A 493 -4.40 -10.62 68.28
CA GLU A 493 -4.59 -9.81 69.49
C GLU A 493 -5.08 -8.40 69.20
N ILE A 494 -5.70 -7.77 70.21
CA ILE A 494 -6.02 -6.34 70.19
C ILE A 494 -4.73 -5.56 70.53
N LYS A 495 -4.44 -4.54 69.74
CA LYS A 495 -3.36 -3.60 70.03
C LYS A 495 -3.77 -2.73 71.21
N LEU A 496 -3.31 -3.10 72.40
CA LEU A 496 -3.52 -2.31 73.60
C LEU A 496 -2.88 -0.92 73.44
N ASP A 497 -3.68 0.13 73.64
CA ASP A 497 -3.23 1.52 73.57
C ASP A 497 -2.65 2.03 74.90
N TYR A 498 -2.52 1.14 75.89
CA TYR A 498 -2.06 1.45 77.25
C TYR A 498 -0.93 0.51 77.71
N VAL A 499 -0.14 1.00 78.67
CA VAL A 499 0.90 0.20 79.36
C VAL A 499 0.42 -0.19 80.76
N ASN A 500 0.52 -1.47 81.13
CA ASN A 500 0.27 -1.88 82.51
C ASN A 500 1.43 -1.43 83.41
N ILE A 501 1.11 -0.75 84.52
CA ILE A 501 2.11 -0.26 85.49
C ILE A 501 1.66 -0.58 86.93
N GLU A 502 2.59 -0.52 87.89
CA GLU A 502 2.23 -0.42 89.30
C GLU A 502 1.86 1.04 89.63
N VAL A 503 0.95 1.23 90.59
CA VAL A 503 0.44 2.58 90.92
C VAL A 503 1.57 3.54 91.30
N GLU A 504 2.58 3.05 92.02
CA GLU A 504 3.72 3.83 92.51
C GLU A 504 4.56 4.43 91.38
N ASP A 505 4.54 3.81 90.20
CA ASP A 505 5.31 4.22 89.02
C ASP A 505 4.63 5.33 88.20
N ILE A 506 3.41 5.76 88.56
CA ILE A 506 2.59 6.68 87.73
C ILE A 506 3.36 7.95 87.31
N ALA A 507 4.24 8.47 88.18
CA ALA A 507 5.03 9.65 87.91
C ALA A 507 6.00 9.46 86.71
N ASN A 508 6.42 8.23 86.42
CA ASN A 508 7.31 7.88 85.31
C ASN A 508 6.59 7.84 83.95
N TYR A 509 5.26 7.90 83.94
CA TYR A 509 4.42 7.73 82.76
C TYR A 509 3.59 8.98 82.41
N PHE A 510 4.09 10.18 82.73
CA PHE A 510 3.44 11.44 82.37
C PHE A 510 3.13 11.53 80.87
N GLY A 511 1.87 11.83 80.53
CA GLY A 511 1.38 11.94 79.15
C GLY A 511 1.24 10.61 78.41
N LYS A 512 1.39 9.47 79.09
CA LYS A 512 1.16 8.14 78.52
C LYS A 512 -0.11 7.52 79.08
N LYS A 513 -0.84 6.81 78.23
CA LYS A 513 -2.01 6.03 78.65
C LYS A 513 -1.53 4.76 79.35
N VAL A 514 -2.01 4.53 80.57
CA VAL A 514 -1.58 3.41 81.41
C VAL A 514 -2.77 2.76 82.10
N ARG A 515 -2.58 1.51 82.52
CA ARG A 515 -3.53 0.73 83.31
C ARG A 515 -2.86 0.30 84.61
N PHE A 516 -3.50 0.55 85.74
CA PHE A 516 -3.04 0.09 87.04
C PHE A 516 -4.22 -0.14 87.98
N THR A 517 -3.99 -0.94 89.03
CA THR A 517 -4.95 -1.14 90.12
C THR A 517 -4.51 -0.31 91.33
N ALA A 518 -5.42 0.47 91.90
CA ALA A 518 -5.15 1.30 93.08
C ALA A 518 -6.31 1.27 94.08
N PHE A 519 -5.97 1.43 95.36
CA PHE A 519 -6.93 1.48 96.46
C PHE A 519 -7.36 2.92 96.71
N ALA A 520 -8.66 3.20 96.61
CA ALA A 520 -9.23 4.52 96.88
C ALA A 520 -9.40 4.74 98.38
N ASP A 521 -8.58 5.58 98.99
CA ASP A 521 -8.59 5.83 100.44
C ASP A 521 -9.66 6.85 100.86
N THR A 522 -9.77 7.96 100.12
CA THR A 522 -10.71 9.05 100.42
C THR A 522 -11.13 9.80 99.15
N LEU A 523 -12.14 10.66 99.25
CA LEU A 523 -12.57 11.55 98.15
C LEU A 523 -12.14 12.98 98.45
N GLN A 524 -11.43 13.61 97.52
CA GLN A 524 -10.98 15.00 97.63
C GLN A 524 -10.95 15.68 96.26
N ASN A 525 -11.21 16.99 96.22
CA ASN A 525 -11.17 17.80 94.99
C ASN A 525 -11.96 17.19 93.80
N GLY A 526 -13.05 16.48 94.07
CA GLY A 526 -13.91 15.84 93.06
C GLY A 526 -13.35 14.54 92.47
N GLY A 527 -12.33 13.93 93.08
CA GLY A 527 -11.74 12.65 92.67
C GLY A 527 -11.44 11.73 93.85
N ALA A 528 -11.00 10.50 93.56
CA ALA A 528 -10.52 9.55 94.56
C ALA A 528 -9.01 9.71 94.79
N LEU A 529 -8.63 9.92 96.04
CA LEU A 529 -7.24 9.94 96.44
C LEU A 529 -6.77 8.49 96.66
N VAL A 530 -5.72 8.10 95.95
CA VAL A 530 -5.09 6.78 96.06
C VAL A 530 -3.68 6.92 96.60
N THR A 531 -3.29 6.04 97.52
CA THR A 531 -1.92 5.99 98.04
C THR A 531 -1.00 5.35 97.00
N LEU A 532 0.06 6.06 96.62
CA LEU A 532 1.14 5.61 95.73
C LEU A 532 2.20 4.84 96.50
N SER A 533 2.58 5.31 97.69
CA SER A 533 3.52 4.61 98.56
C SER A 533 3.31 5.06 100.00
N GLU A 534 3.64 4.19 100.95
CA GLU A 534 3.60 4.47 102.38
C GLU A 534 4.93 4.00 103.00
N THR A 535 5.74 4.96 103.48
CA THR A 535 7.06 4.68 104.05
C THR A 535 7.20 5.31 105.41
N PHE A 536 7.73 4.56 106.39
CA PHE A 536 8.00 5.09 107.71
C PHE A 536 9.29 5.92 107.69
N ASN A 537 9.21 7.21 108.03
CA ASN A 537 10.37 8.06 108.15
C ASN A 537 10.89 8.03 109.60
N ASP A 538 12.00 7.30 109.81
CA ASP A 538 12.66 7.15 111.11
C ASP A 538 13.11 8.50 111.74
N SER A 539 13.30 9.55 110.93
CA SER A 539 13.76 10.87 111.39
C SER A 539 12.61 11.73 111.91
N THR A 540 11.41 11.58 111.37
CA THR A 540 10.21 12.32 111.79
C THR A 540 9.31 11.48 112.71
N GLY A 541 9.49 10.15 112.74
CA GLY A 541 8.67 9.21 113.51
C GLY A 541 7.26 9.05 112.95
N GLN A 542 7.04 9.40 111.69
CA GLN A 542 5.73 9.42 111.03
C GLN A 542 5.75 8.57 109.76
N TRP A 543 4.58 8.04 109.40
CA TRP A 543 4.37 7.45 108.08
C TRP A 543 4.20 8.57 107.07
N GLU A 544 5.03 8.57 106.04
CA GLU A 544 4.95 9.47 104.90
C GLU A 544 4.29 8.73 103.76
N LYS A 545 3.14 9.24 103.32
CA LYS A 545 2.42 8.74 102.16
C LYS A 545 2.60 9.67 100.97
N THR A 546 2.75 9.08 99.81
CA THR A 546 2.59 9.80 98.54
C THR A 546 1.28 9.38 97.90
N TYR A 547 0.63 10.30 97.19
CA TYR A 547 -0.72 10.06 96.64
C TYR A 547 -0.81 10.44 95.17
N ALA A 548 -1.81 9.90 94.50
CA ALA A 548 -2.33 10.39 93.24
C ALA A 548 -3.84 10.60 93.35
N LEU A 549 -4.37 11.52 92.55
CA LEU A 549 -5.78 11.86 92.51
C LEU A 549 -6.40 11.31 91.22
N LEU A 550 -7.30 10.35 91.33
CA LEU A 550 -8.07 9.79 90.21
C LEU A 550 -9.30 10.66 89.93
N LYS A 551 -9.41 11.20 88.72
CA LYS A 551 -10.57 12.00 88.28
C LYS A 551 -11.15 11.46 86.99
N GLY A 552 -12.47 11.38 86.90
CA GLY A 552 -13.19 10.91 85.70
C GLY A 552 -14.69 11.04 85.89
N GLU A 553 -15.47 10.62 84.88
CA GLU A 553 -16.94 10.57 84.99
C GLU A 553 -17.43 9.42 85.89
N THR A 554 -16.51 8.54 86.31
CA THR A 554 -16.80 7.39 87.17
C THR A 554 -17.01 7.80 88.64
N HIS A 555 -18.00 7.18 89.28
CA HIS A 555 -18.25 7.36 90.70
C HIS A 555 -17.38 6.41 91.53
N PHE A 556 -16.31 6.95 92.14
CA PHE A 556 -15.41 6.17 92.99
C PHE A 556 -16.00 5.94 94.38
N ILE A 557 -15.90 4.71 94.87
CA ILE A 557 -16.29 4.29 96.21
C ILE A 557 -15.03 4.14 97.06
N VAL A 558 -14.98 4.79 98.22
CA VAL A 558 -13.84 4.69 99.14
C VAL A 558 -13.71 3.28 99.73
N TYR A 559 -12.49 2.90 100.07
CA TYR A 559 -12.09 1.59 100.59
C TYR A 559 -12.28 0.42 99.60
N GLN A 560 -12.08 0.69 98.31
CA GLN A 560 -12.16 -0.31 97.25
C GLN A 560 -10.97 -0.18 96.28
N ASN A 561 -10.53 -1.32 95.72
CA ASN A 561 -9.58 -1.33 94.61
C ASN A 561 -10.32 -1.06 93.29
N PHE A 562 -9.77 -0.16 92.48
CA PHE A 562 -10.19 0.08 91.11
C PHE A 562 -9.04 -0.26 90.17
N THR A 563 -9.33 -0.97 89.09
CA THR A 563 -8.44 -1.03 87.93
C THR A 563 -8.86 0.07 86.99
N VAL A 564 -7.97 1.02 86.76
CA VAL A 564 -8.27 2.24 86.00
C VAL A 564 -7.37 2.34 84.78
N ILE A 565 -7.94 2.80 83.67
CA ILE A 565 -7.23 3.13 82.44
C ILE A 565 -7.41 4.63 82.20
N GLY A 566 -6.33 5.29 81.81
CA GLY A 566 -6.34 6.73 81.62
C GLY A 566 -4.94 7.32 81.52
N MET A 567 -4.84 8.62 81.75
CA MET A 567 -3.59 9.36 81.57
C MET A 567 -3.32 10.31 82.72
N PHE A 568 -2.11 10.25 83.25
CA PHE A 568 -1.58 11.26 84.15
C PHE A 568 -1.01 12.42 83.34
N ASN A 569 -1.62 13.61 83.44
CA ASN A 569 -1.28 14.76 82.59
C ASN A 569 -1.21 16.11 83.32
N SER A 570 -1.54 16.14 84.61
CA SER A 570 -1.59 17.37 85.41
C SER A 570 -1.35 17.10 86.88
N TYR A 571 -1.05 18.13 87.65
CA TYR A 571 -0.87 18.04 89.10
C TYR A 571 -1.85 18.98 89.79
N GLU A 572 -2.32 18.60 90.96
CA GLU A 572 -3.16 19.44 91.83
C GLU A 572 -2.64 19.42 93.26
N ASP A 573 -2.94 20.49 93.99
CA ASP A 573 -2.66 20.56 95.42
C ASP A 573 -3.84 19.95 96.19
N ILE A 574 -3.52 18.99 97.06
CA ILE A 574 -4.47 18.37 98.00
C ILE A 574 -4.07 18.69 99.44
N ILE A 575 -4.99 18.47 100.38
CA ILE A 575 -4.69 18.49 101.81
C ILE A 575 -4.52 17.05 102.28
N ASP A 576 -3.33 16.70 102.75
CA ASP A 576 -3.02 15.35 103.25
C ASP A 576 -3.66 15.09 104.63
N GLU A 577 -3.41 13.89 105.17
CA GLU A 577 -3.89 13.48 106.50
C GLU A 577 -3.30 14.28 107.68
N ASN A 578 -2.21 15.01 107.47
CA ASN A 578 -1.58 15.89 108.45
C ASN A 578 -2.07 17.35 108.35
N GLY A 579 -2.92 17.67 107.37
CA GLY A 579 -3.41 19.02 107.11
C GLY A 579 -2.47 19.89 106.29
N GLU A 580 -1.44 19.30 105.67
CA GLU A 580 -0.48 19.98 104.81
C GLU A 580 -0.91 19.99 103.35
N SER A 581 -0.58 21.07 102.63
CA SER A 581 -0.85 21.18 101.20
C SER A 581 0.26 20.48 100.40
N VAL A 582 -0.07 19.36 99.76
CA VAL A 582 0.87 18.54 98.99
C VAL A 582 0.44 18.47 97.53
N ARG A 583 1.40 18.61 96.61
CA ARG A 583 1.14 18.55 95.16
C ARG A 583 1.21 17.12 94.66
N VAL A 584 0.10 16.61 94.12
CA VAL A 584 -0.04 15.21 93.70
C VAL A 584 -0.33 15.08 92.20
N PRO A 585 0.11 13.98 91.56
CA PRO A 585 -0.32 13.59 90.23
C PRO A 585 -1.84 13.49 90.11
N VAL A 586 -2.43 14.02 89.03
CA VAL A 586 -3.84 13.82 88.69
C VAL A 586 -3.95 12.87 87.51
N PHE A 587 -4.50 11.69 87.77
CA PHE A 587 -4.77 10.69 86.75
C PHE A 587 -6.20 10.87 86.24
N GLN A 588 -6.32 11.26 84.97
CA GLN A 588 -7.61 11.35 84.31
C GLN A 588 -8.03 9.95 83.87
N VAL A 589 -9.00 9.39 84.58
CA VAL A 589 -9.60 8.08 84.33
C VAL A 589 -10.55 8.20 83.14
N GLU A 590 -10.26 7.42 82.11
CA GLU A 590 -11.09 7.25 80.92
C GLU A 590 -12.03 6.06 81.09
N GLU A 591 -11.54 4.98 81.72
CA GLU A 591 -12.28 3.73 81.92
C GLU A 591 -11.93 3.09 83.27
N VAL A 592 -12.90 2.39 83.85
CA VAL A 592 -12.75 1.60 85.09
C VAL A 592 -13.25 0.20 84.83
N GLU A 593 -12.42 -0.80 85.14
CA GLU A 593 -12.71 -2.24 85.00
C GLU A 593 -13.25 -2.87 86.29
#